data_AF-A0A4V4HAS0-F1
#
_entry.id   AF-A0A4V4HAS0-F1
#
_cell.length_a   1.000
_cell.length_b   1.000
_cell.length_c   1.000
_cell.angle_alpha   90.00
_cell.angle_beta   90.00
_cell.angle_gamma   90.00
#
_symmetry.space_group_name_H-M   'P 1'
#
loop_
_entity.id
_entity.type
_entity.pdbx_description
1 polymer ?
#
loop_
_entity_poly.entity_id
_entity_poly.type
_entity_poly.pdbx_seq_one_letter_code
_entity_poly.pdbx_strand_id
1 'polypeptide(L)'
;VLPKLRSKILHAIIRLSDKSGLYPNCLALENVTKVGNHPVAAGGFGEIWKGLIGEQIACLKVIKIYGDSDVQKLLKALINLWKQFDHPNVIPFLGLYFLDLSKQRIYLISPWMEMGNLRQYLDKHGEGPIDYFALVRLVGFFVEKES
;
A
#
# COMPACT_ATOMS: atom_id res chain seq x y z
N VAL A 1 -7.08 -19.55 -13.39
CA VAL A 1 -8.42 -19.03 -13.72
C VAL A 1 -8.35 -17.52 -13.94
N LEU A 2 -8.18 -17.13 -15.21
CA LEU A 2 -8.49 -15.87 -15.91
C LEU A 2 -8.21 -14.50 -15.23
N PRO A 3 -7.01 -13.92 -15.41
CA PRO A 3 -6.69 -12.52 -15.09
C PRO A 3 -7.72 -11.50 -15.63
N LYS A 4 -8.31 -11.80 -16.80
CA LYS A 4 -9.36 -10.98 -17.43
C LYS A 4 -10.65 -10.90 -16.62
N LEU A 5 -11.03 -11.95 -15.88
CA LEU A 5 -12.23 -11.96 -15.03
C LEU A 5 -11.98 -11.12 -13.77
N ARG A 6 -10.80 -11.28 -13.17
CA ARG A 6 -10.36 -10.48 -12.02
C ARG A 6 -10.36 -8.98 -12.33
N SER A 7 -9.83 -8.58 -13.48
CA SER A 7 -9.84 -7.18 -13.95
C SER A 7 -11.27 -6.64 -14.12
N LYS A 8 -12.18 -7.40 -14.74
CA LYS A 8 -13.59 -6.99 -14.90
C LYS A 8 -14.32 -6.84 -13.56
N ILE A 9 -14.11 -7.77 -12.64
CA ILE A 9 -14.68 -7.73 -11.29
C ILE A 9 -14.15 -6.51 -10.53
N LEU A 10 -12.83 -6.26 -10.58
CA LEU A 10 -12.21 -5.06 -10.00
C LEU A 10 -12.82 -3.78 -10.59
N HIS A 11 -12.93 -3.67 -11.92
CA HIS A 11 -13.56 -2.53 -12.57
C HIS A 11 -15.01 -2.31 -12.12
N ALA A 12 -15.79 -3.38 -11.97
CA ALA A 12 -17.18 -3.31 -11.50
C ALA A 12 -17.26 -2.85 -10.04
N ILE A 13 -16.47 -3.46 -9.16
CA ILE A 13 -16.36 -3.10 -7.75
C ILE A 13 -15.99 -1.63 -7.60
N ILE A 14 -14.99 -1.19 -8.36
CA ILE A 14 -14.52 0.18 -8.36
C ILE A 14 -15.61 1.16 -8.86
N ARG A 15 -16.33 0.84 -9.94
CA ARG A 15 -17.44 1.69 -10.44
C ARG A 15 -18.57 1.79 -9.41
N LEU A 16 -18.87 0.68 -8.72
CA LEU A 16 -19.90 0.66 -7.68
C LEU A 16 -19.47 1.51 -6.48
N SER A 17 -18.22 1.40 -6.05
CA SER A 17 -17.65 2.22 -4.98
C SER A 17 -17.65 3.71 -5.28
N ASP A 18 -17.33 4.10 -6.51
CA ASP A 18 -17.35 5.52 -6.92
C ASP A 18 -18.79 6.09 -6.92
N LYS A 19 -19.80 5.25 -7.23
CA LYS A 19 -21.21 5.67 -7.20
C LYS A 19 -21.82 5.69 -5.80
N SER A 20 -21.39 4.79 -4.91
CA SER A 20 -21.95 4.70 -3.55
C SER A 20 -21.20 5.55 -2.53
N GLY A 21 -19.98 5.99 -2.83
CA GLY A 21 -19.10 6.60 -1.82
C GLY A 21 -18.68 5.59 -0.74
N LEU A 22 -18.82 4.30 -1.01
CA LEU A 22 -18.44 3.22 -0.12
C LEU A 22 -17.25 2.49 -0.71
N TYR A 23 -16.22 2.27 0.09
CA TYR A 23 -15.16 1.37 -0.32
C TYR A 23 -15.67 -0.08 -0.29
N PRO A 24 -15.11 -0.97 -1.11
CA PRO A 24 -15.48 -2.38 -1.06
C PRO A 24 -14.97 -2.96 0.25
N ASN A 25 -15.84 -3.60 1.04
CA ASN A 25 -15.41 -4.29 2.26
C ASN A 25 -14.34 -5.35 1.98
N CYS A 26 -14.28 -5.91 0.75
CA CYS A 26 -13.21 -6.83 0.37
C CYS A 26 -11.81 -6.21 0.34
N LEU A 27 -11.70 -4.87 0.44
CA LEU A 27 -10.42 -4.17 0.61
C LEU A 27 -10.05 -4.00 2.08
N ALA A 28 -11.02 -4.03 2.99
CA ALA A 28 -10.73 -4.02 4.41
C ALA A 28 -10.17 -5.39 4.78
N LEU A 29 -8.90 -5.42 5.14
CA LEU A 29 -8.29 -6.62 5.68
C LEU A 29 -8.66 -6.77 7.14
N GLU A 30 -8.71 -8.01 7.61
CA GLU A 30 -8.84 -8.36 9.01
C GLU A 30 -7.51 -8.96 9.49
N ASN A 31 -7.32 -9.08 10.81
CA ASN A 31 -6.13 -9.70 11.41
C ASN A 31 -4.79 -9.02 11.05
N VAL A 32 -4.81 -7.69 10.93
CA VAL A 32 -3.60 -6.89 10.73
C VAL A 32 -3.02 -6.53 12.09
N THR A 33 -1.81 -7.02 12.36
CA THR A 33 -1.08 -6.69 13.58
C THR A 33 0.14 -5.84 13.27
N LYS A 34 0.38 -4.86 14.12
CA LYS A 34 1.52 -3.96 14.02
C LYS A 34 2.70 -4.57 14.78
N VAL A 35 3.88 -4.57 14.16
CA VAL A 35 5.10 -5.11 14.76
C VAL A 35 5.99 -3.96 15.22
N GLY A 36 6.40 -4.01 16.50
CA GLY A 36 7.31 -3.04 17.11
C GLY A 36 6.63 -1.80 17.69
N ASN A 37 7.40 -1.07 18.49
CA ASN A 37 6.92 0.12 19.24
C ASN A 37 7.18 1.45 18.51
N HIS A 38 8.02 1.44 17.46
CA HIS A 38 8.42 2.65 16.72
C HIS A 38 8.28 2.42 15.21
N PRO A 39 7.95 3.47 14.42
CA PRO A 39 7.86 3.36 12.97
C PRO A 39 9.24 3.06 12.39
N VAL A 40 9.28 2.28 11.31
CA VAL A 40 10.52 1.99 10.57
C VAL A 40 10.98 3.23 9.79
N ALA A 41 10.04 4.03 9.33
CA ALA A 41 10.31 5.32 8.71
C ALA A 41 9.13 6.28 8.96
N ALA A 42 9.41 7.57 9.00
CA ALA A 42 8.39 8.61 9.06
C ALA A 42 8.81 9.76 8.13
N GLY A 43 7.84 10.38 7.46
CA GLY A 43 8.06 11.51 6.57
C GLY A 43 6.75 12.27 6.32
N GLY A 44 6.78 13.23 5.38
CA GLY A 44 5.63 14.10 5.08
C GLY A 44 4.37 13.33 4.65
N PHE A 45 4.53 12.14 4.09
CA PHE A 45 3.43 11.29 3.61
C PHE A 45 2.95 10.25 4.63
N GLY A 46 3.39 10.36 5.89
CA GLY A 46 2.97 9.49 6.98
C GLY A 46 4.08 8.59 7.53
N GLU A 47 3.66 7.56 8.25
CA GLU A 47 4.56 6.63 8.95
C GLU A 47 4.53 5.26 8.28
N ILE A 48 5.67 4.61 8.19
CA ILE A 48 5.82 3.23 7.71
C ILE A 48 6.10 2.32 8.89
N TRP A 49 5.26 1.32 9.04
CA TRP A 49 5.37 0.30 10.07
C TRP A 49 5.54 -1.07 9.43
N LYS A 50 6.26 -1.96 10.12
CA LYS A 50 6.24 -3.39 9.83
C LYS A 50 4.99 -3.98 10.49
N GLY A 51 4.33 -4.91 9.80
CA GLY A 51 3.13 -5.57 10.31
C GLY A 51 3.03 -7.01 9.84
N LEU A 52 2.03 -7.71 10.35
CA LEU A 52 1.64 -9.04 9.91
C LEU A 52 0.17 -9.02 9.47
N ILE A 53 -0.12 -9.73 8.39
CA ILE A 53 -1.49 -10.07 7.97
C ILE A 53 -1.61 -11.58 8.18
N GLY A 54 -2.23 -11.99 9.28
CA GLY A 54 -2.07 -13.36 9.78
C GLY A 54 -0.60 -13.63 10.11
N GLU A 55 0.05 -14.52 9.36
CA GLU A 55 1.48 -14.87 9.54
C GLU A 55 2.41 -14.19 8.52
N GLN A 56 1.87 -13.50 7.52
CA GLN A 56 2.68 -12.90 6.45
C GLN A 56 3.14 -11.49 6.80
N ILE A 57 4.44 -11.24 6.68
CA ILE A 57 5.02 -9.90 6.87
C ILE A 57 4.54 -8.93 5.80
N ALA A 58 4.08 -7.76 6.22
CA ALA A 58 3.58 -6.69 5.38
C ALA A 58 4.13 -5.32 5.79
N CYS A 59 4.08 -4.39 4.84
CA CYS A 59 4.32 -2.97 5.04
C CYS A 59 2.98 -2.28 5.33
N LEU A 60 2.92 -1.52 6.43
CA LEU A 60 1.76 -0.74 6.84
C LEU A 60 2.11 0.75 6.74
N LYS A 61 1.60 1.42 5.69
CA LYS A 61 1.74 2.87 5.55
C LYS A 61 0.55 3.57 6.18
N VAL A 62 0.82 4.31 7.25
CA VAL A 62 -0.20 5.02 8.03
C VAL A 62 -0.46 6.38 7.41
N ILE A 63 -1.70 6.60 7.02
CA ILE A 63 -2.20 7.91 6.61
C ILE A 63 -3.10 8.44 7.73
N LYS A 64 -2.75 9.63 8.23
CA LYS A 64 -3.55 10.38 9.19
C LYS A 64 -4.52 11.24 8.40
N ILE A 65 -5.81 11.16 8.73
CA ILE A 65 -6.88 11.86 8.02
C ILE A 65 -7.57 12.80 8.99
N TYR A 66 -7.78 14.04 8.54
CA TYR A 66 -8.40 15.09 9.34
C TYR A 66 -9.82 15.34 8.84
N GLY A 67 -10.79 14.60 9.38
CA GLY A 67 -12.22 14.76 9.07
C GLY A 67 -12.76 13.82 7.98
N ASP A 68 -14.07 13.58 8.00
CA ASP A 68 -14.73 12.53 7.21
C ASP A 68 -14.69 12.77 5.69
N SER A 69 -14.74 14.04 5.26
CA SER A 69 -14.69 14.37 3.82
C SER A 69 -13.35 14.00 3.18
N ASP A 70 -12.28 13.96 3.97
CA ASP A 70 -10.94 13.62 3.48
C ASP A 70 -10.72 12.11 3.39
N VAL A 71 -11.42 11.32 4.22
CA VAL A 71 -11.44 9.86 4.08
C VAL A 71 -12.01 9.46 2.72
N GLN A 72 -13.13 10.07 2.34
CA GLN A 72 -13.79 9.76 1.06
C GLN A 72 -12.96 10.18 -0.15
N LYS A 73 -12.32 11.36 -0.09
CA LYS A 73 -11.38 11.80 -1.13
C LYS A 73 -10.19 10.86 -1.25
N LEU A 74 -9.59 10.46 -0.13
CA LEU A 74 -8.47 9.53 -0.11
C LEU A 74 -8.86 8.19 -0.71
N LEU A 75 -9.98 7.61 -0.29
CA LEU A 75 -10.48 6.34 -0.83
C LEU A 75 -10.73 6.44 -2.35
N LYS A 76 -11.33 7.53 -2.82
CA LYS A 76 -11.53 7.77 -4.26
C LYS A 76 -10.21 7.89 -5.03
N ALA A 77 -9.22 8.60 -4.46
CA ALA A 77 -7.89 8.70 -5.05
C ALA A 77 -7.21 7.33 -5.12
N LEU A 78 -7.27 6.55 -4.03
CA LEU A 78 -6.73 5.18 -3.98
C LEU A 78 -7.39 4.27 -5.00
N ILE A 79 -8.71 4.28 -5.09
CA ILE A 79 -9.46 3.50 -6.08
C ILE A 79 -9.03 3.85 -7.50
N ASN A 80 -8.85 5.14 -7.82
CA ASN A 80 -8.41 5.57 -9.15
C ASN A 80 -6.95 5.18 -9.43
N LEU A 81 -6.11 5.22 -8.41
CA LEU A 81 -4.71 4.84 -8.49
C LEU A 81 -4.56 3.32 -8.71
N TRP A 82 -5.38 2.52 -8.02
CA TRP A 82 -5.46 1.07 -8.21
C TRP A 82 -5.89 0.63 -9.60
N LYS A 83 -6.82 1.35 -10.25
CA LYS A 83 -7.20 1.05 -11.65
C LYS A 83 -5.99 1.04 -12.59
N GLN A 84 -4.93 1.77 -12.22
CA GLN A 84 -3.76 1.99 -13.06
C GLN A 84 -2.57 1.07 -12.70
N PHE A 85 -2.62 0.36 -11.56
CA PHE A 85 -1.47 -0.36 -11.00
C PHE A 85 -1.52 -1.89 -11.12
N ASP A 86 -1.86 -2.39 -12.30
CA ASP A 86 -1.67 -3.81 -12.65
C ASP A 86 -0.40 -3.96 -13.51
N HIS A 87 0.78 -3.79 -12.89
CA HIS A 87 2.07 -3.90 -13.57
C HIS A 87 3.08 -4.70 -12.73
N PRO A 88 3.86 -5.62 -13.32
CA PRO A 88 4.80 -6.49 -12.59
C PRO A 88 5.88 -5.75 -11.80
N ASN A 89 6.15 -4.48 -12.14
CA ASN A 89 7.17 -3.65 -11.49
C ASN A 89 6.57 -2.63 -10.50
N VAL A 90 5.27 -2.74 -10.21
CA VAL A 90 4.60 -1.91 -9.20
C VAL A 90 4.28 -2.79 -8.00
N ILE A 91 4.58 -2.30 -6.80
CA ILE A 91 4.28 -3.04 -5.58
C ILE A 91 2.76 -3.25 -5.52
N PRO A 92 2.30 -4.50 -5.39
CA PRO A 92 0.89 -4.76 -5.36
C PRO A 92 0.32 -4.19 -4.07
N PHE A 93 -0.79 -3.48 -4.21
CA PHE A 93 -1.59 -3.10 -3.06
C PHE A 93 -2.39 -4.32 -2.58
N LEU A 94 -2.29 -4.65 -1.29
CA LEU A 94 -2.98 -5.80 -0.69
C LEU A 94 -4.34 -5.41 -0.11
N GLY A 95 -4.42 -4.28 0.58
CA GLY A 95 -5.62 -3.91 1.31
C GLY A 95 -5.49 -2.65 2.16
N LEU A 96 -6.62 -2.26 2.75
CA LEU A 96 -6.76 -1.20 3.73
C LEU A 96 -7.02 -1.83 5.09
N TYR A 97 -6.53 -1.20 6.15
CA TYR A 97 -6.97 -1.51 7.50
C TYR A 97 -7.29 -0.22 8.24
N PHE A 98 -8.48 -0.17 8.82
CA PHE A 98 -8.93 0.98 9.62
C PHE A 98 -8.58 0.70 11.07
N LEU A 99 -7.76 1.57 11.67
CA LEU A 99 -7.29 1.34 13.03
C LEU A 99 -8.39 1.57 14.07
N ASP A 100 -9.35 2.42 13.74
CA ASP A 100 -10.38 2.92 14.63
C ASP A 100 -11.74 2.97 13.93
N LEU A 101 -12.80 2.87 14.74
CA LEU A 101 -14.19 3.09 14.29
C LEU A 101 -14.37 4.51 13.73
N SER A 102 -13.55 5.46 14.17
CA SER A 102 -13.51 6.83 13.67
C SER A 102 -12.88 6.95 12.27
N LYS A 103 -12.21 5.90 11.75
CA LYS A 103 -11.56 5.86 10.43
C LYS A 103 -10.55 7.01 10.21
N GLN A 104 -10.01 7.57 11.28
CA GLN A 104 -9.08 8.71 11.23
C GLN A 104 -7.65 8.26 10.92
N ARG A 105 -7.36 6.95 11.08
CA ARG A 105 -6.09 6.36 10.70
C ARG A 105 -6.32 5.15 9.82
N ILE A 106 -5.81 5.25 8.59
CA ILE A 106 -5.89 4.17 7.60
C ILE A 106 -4.48 3.63 7.37
N TYR A 107 -4.36 2.30 7.40
CA TYR A 107 -3.18 1.59 6.97
C TYR A 107 -3.36 1.17 5.53
N LEU A 108 -2.46 1.62 4.68
CA LEU A 108 -2.30 1.10 3.33
C LEU A 108 -1.32 -0.06 3.38
N ILE A 109 -1.77 -1.22 2.92
CA ILE A 109 -1.07 -2.48 3.14
C ILE A 109 -0.49 -2.97 1.82
N SER A 110 0.80 -3.31 1.86
CA SER A 110 1.56 -3.85 0.72
C SER A 110 2.54 -4.92 1.21
N PRO A 111 3.11 -5.76 0.33
CA PRO A 111 4.18 -6.67 0.72
C PRO A 111 5.35 -5.92 1.33
N TRP A 112 6.02 -6.55 2.30
CA TRP A 112 7.24 -6.01 2.88
C TRP A 112 8.42 -6.17 1.92
N MET A 113 9.14 -5.07 1.67
CA MET A 113 10.32 -5.04 0.81
C MET A 113 11.59 -5.16 1.66
N GLU A 114 12.16 -6.36 1.74
CA GLU A 114 13.34 -6.62 2.58
C GLU A 114 14.58 -5.79 2.18
N MET A 115 14.70 -5.45 0.89
CA MET A 115 15.83 -4.68 0.37
C MET A 115 15.70 -3.16 0.59
N GLY A 116 14.64 -2.71 1.28
CA GLY A 116 14.43 -1.30 1.60
C GLY A 116 13.97 -0.48 0.39
N ASN A 117 14.36 0.79 0.33
CA ASN A 117 14.13 1.63 -0.85
C ASN A 117 15.35 1.63 -1.79
N LEU A 118 15.18 2.18 -3.00
CA LEU A 118 16.25 2.25 -3.98
C LEU A 118 17.51 2.94 -3.44
N ARG A 119 17.38 4.04 -2.70
CA ARG A 119 18.52 4.74 -2.10
C ARG A 119 19.30 3.84 -1.14
N GLN A 120 18.60 3.20 -0.19
CA GLN A 120 19.18 2.25 0.76
C GLN A 120 19.84 1.06 0.07
N TYR A 121 19.29 0.61 -1.05
CA TYR A 121 19.87 -0.45 -1.86
C TYR A 121 21.15 0.02 -2.55
N LEU A 122 21.12 1.17 -3.22
CA LEU A 122 22.28 1.74 -3.92
C LEU A 122 23.42 2.06 -2.95
N ASP A 123 23.12 2.63 -1.78
CA ASP A 123 24.11 2.92 -0.74
C ASP A 123 24.80 1.63 -0.24
N LYS A 124 24.09 0.49 -0.21
CA LYS A 124 24.65 -0.80 0.20
C LYS A 124 25.40 -1.54 -0.91
N HIS A 125 25.14 -1.22 -2.17
CA HIS A 125 25.66 -1.96 -3.33
C HIS A 125 26.51 -1.09 -4.27
N GLY A 126 26.95 0.10 -3.83
CA GLY A 126 27.60 1.12 -4.67
C GLY A 126 28.91 0.71 -5.38
N GLU A 127 29.53 -0.41 -5.02
CA GLU A 127 30.79 -0.88 -5.64
C GLU A 127 30.70 -2.29 -6.28
N GLY A 128 29.52 -2.93 -6.26
CA GLY A 128 29.33 -4.29 -6.78
C GLY A 128 28.43 -4.38 -8.02
N PRO A 129 28.36 -5.55 -8.70
CA PRO A 129 27.43 -5.77 -9.79
C PRO A 129 25.98 -5.56 -9.29
N ILE A 130 25.29 -4.61 -9.90
CA ILE A 130 23.93 -4.22 -9.55
C ILE A 130 22.97 -5.29 -10.09
N ASP A 131 22.22 -5.95 -9.20
CA ASP A 131 21.10 -6.79 -9.62
C ASP A 131 19.95 -5.92 -10.14
N TYR A 132 19.87 -5.78 -11.46
CA TYR A 132 18.83 -5.03 -12.15
C TYR A 132 17.43 -5.59 -11.91
N PHE A 133 17.28 -6.90 -11.63
CA PHE A 133 15.97 -7.49 -11.29
C PHE A 133 15.51 -7.07 -9.90
N ALA A 134 16.42 -6.98 -8.94
CA ALA A 134 16.14 -6.42 -7.62
C ALA A 134 15.75 -4.93 -7.72
N LEU A 135 16.44 -4.18 -8.58
CA LEU A 135 16.21 -2.77 -8.81
C LEU A 135 14.82 -2.50 -9.40
N VAL A 136 14.40 -3.29 -10.38
CA VAL A 136 13.06 -3.20 -11.00
C VAL A 136 11.94 -3.47 -9.99
N ARG A 137 12.16 -4.35 -9.00
CA ARG A 137 11.19 -4.61 -7.92
C ARG A 137 11.13 -3.46 -6.90
N LEU A 138 12.24 -2.73 -6.71
CA LEU A 138 12.32 -1.58 -5.80
C LEU A 138 11.67 -0.31 -6.34
N VAL A 139 11.47 -0.20 -7.66
CA VAL A 139 10.91 0.98 -8.35
C VAL A 139 9.37 1.04 -8.31
N GLY A 140 8.72 0.13 -7.58
CA GLY A 140 7.27 0.09 -7.52
C GLY A 140 6.63 1.25 -6.74
N PHE A 141 6.16 2.24 -7.48
CA PHE A 141 5.36 3.38 -7.06
C PHE A 141 4.15 2.97 -6.20
N PHE A 142 4.32 3.09 -4.88
CA PHE A 142 3.25 3.33 -3.90
C PHE A 142 3.81 3.84 -2.55
N VAL A 143 5.10 3.69 -2.35
CA VAL A 143 5.82 4.28 -1.23
C VAL A 143 7.11 4.89 -1.76
N GLU A 144 7.01 6.01 -2.47
CA GLU A 144 8.13 6.94 -2.45
C GLU A 144 8.36 7.33 -0.99
N LYS A 145 9.37 6.66 -0.42
CA LYS A 145 10.13 7.10 0.73
C LYS A 145 10.99 8.29 0.28
N GLU A 146 10.37 9.39 -0.12
CA GLU A 146 11.09 10.64 -0.20
C GLU A 146 10.99 11.35 1.14
N SER A 147 12.18 11.70 1.62
CA SER A 147 12.46 12.51 2.80
C SER A 147 12.16 13.97 2.48
#